data_AF-A0A4R3MD49-F1
#
_entry.id   AF-A0A4R3MD49-F1
#
_cell.length_a   1.000
_cell.length_b   1.000
_cell.length_c   1.000
_cell.angle_alpha   90.00
_cell.angle_beta   90.00
_cell.angle_gamma   90.00
#
_symmetry.space_group_name_H-M   'P 1'
#
loop_
_entity.id
_entity.type
_entity.pdbx_description
1 polymer ?
#
loop_
_entity_poly.entity_id
_entity_poly.type
_entity_poly.pdbx_seq_one_letter_code
_entity_poly.pdbx_strand_id
1 'polypeptide(L)'
;MSDPTATIDAVRDHWVARIAPVWAKPYLRMARLDRPIGWWLLLWPCWWSAALAAIAGGLPWPNPWHLLLFLIGAVAMRGAGCVWNDIVDRDIDARVERTRLRPIPSGQVGVREAAAFMAGLCLIGLLVLLQFNAFAVAVGFGSVAIVLVYPLMKRVTWWPQLVLGLAFNWGAFMGWAAAFGSLDLAPVLLYLSGIAWTIGYDTIYAHQDIEDDVLVGVHSTARLFGSRTREMLALFYAVATILFGLAIAAADGGLPAFLGLALGAVHLAWQVATFRYDDPARCLTLFRANRDYGWIVFAGLVADAALRVF
;
A
#
# COMPACT_ATOMS: atom_id res chain seq x y z
N MET A 1 -12.40 5.69 27.47
CA MET A 1 -12.24 4.24 27.68
C MET A 1 -11.65 3.65 26.41
N SER A 2 -10.48 3.02 26.50
CA SER A 2 -9.86 2.30 25.38
C SER A 2 -10.82 1.20 24.92
N ASP A 3 -11.11 1.16 23.62
CA ASP A 3 -11.95 0.13 23.02
C ASP A 3 -11.27 -1.24 23.18
N PRO A 4 -11.86 -2.20 23.94
CA PRO A 4 -11.22 -3.48 24.25
C PRO A 4 -11.03 -4.39 23.03
N THR A 5 -11.55 -3.99 21.88
CA THR A 5 -11.43 -4.68 20.59
C THR A 5 -10.42 -4.03 19.62
N ALA A 6 -9.73 -2.96 20.04
CA ALA A 6 -8.73 -2.29 19.21
C ALA A 6 -7.44 -3.14 19.09
N THR A 7 -6.97 -3.37 17.87
CA THR A 7 -5.72 -4.08 17.62
C THR A 7 -4.51 -3.19 17.90
N ILE A 8 -3.35 -3.79 18.18
CA ILE A 8 -2.10 -3.11 18.58
C ILE A 8 -1.65 -2.05 17.57
N ASP A 9 -1.96 -2.28 16.29
CA ASP A 9 -1.62 -1.42 15.15
C ASP A 9 -2.63 -0.29 14.86
N ALA A 10 -3.78 -0.24 15.55
CA ALA A 10 -4.79 0.80 15.38
C ALA A 10 -4.30 2.17 15.89
N VAL A 11 -4.76 3.25 15.25
CA VAL A 11 -4.49 4.61 15.74
C VAL A 11 -5.30 4.87 17.01
N ARG A 12 -4.63 5.24 18.10
CA ARG A 12 -5.30 5.61 19.36
C ARG A 12 -6.25 6.79 19.12
N ASP A 13 -7.45 6.73 19.69
CA ASP A 13 -8.49 7.77 19.58
C ASP A 13 -8.96 8.10 18.15
N HIS A 14 -8.81 7.17 17.21
CA HIS A 14 -9.32 7.32 15.84
C HIS A 14 -10.84 7.57 15.83
N TRP A 15 -11.32 8.34 14.85
CA TRP A 15 -12.74 8.71 14.75
C TRP A 15 -13.67 7.48 14.67
N VAL A 16 -13.21 6.39 14.06
CA VAL A 16 -13.92 5.10 14.02
C VAL A 16 -14.23 4.60 15.45
N ALA A 17 -13.31 4.77 16.39
CA ALA A 17 -13.55 4.39 17.79
C ALA A 17 -14.41 5.43 18.53
N ARG A 18 -14.17 6.73 18.28
CA ARG A 18 -14.79 7.85 19.02
C ARG A 18 -16.23 8.16 18.60
N ILE A 19 -16.50 8.29 17.31
CA ILE A 19 -17.73 8.92 16.79
C ILE A 19 -18.55 8.01 15.87
N ALA A 20 -17.98 6.94 15.30
CA ALA A 20 -18.75 6.10 14.39
C ALA A 20 -19.92 5.42 15.13
N PRO A 21 -21.10 5.29 14.48
CA PRO A 21 -22.22 4.54 15.03
C PRO A 21 -21.80 3.12 15.41
N VAL A 22 -22.32 2.59 16.53
CA VAL A 22 -21.93 1.27 17.07
C VAL A 22 -22.08 0.17 16.02
N TRP A 23 -23.15 0.20 15.22
CA TRP A 23 -23.41 -0.76 14.15
C TRP A 23 -22.37 -0.71 13.01
N ALA A 24 -21.75 0.44 12.76
CA ALA A 24 -20.79 0.62 11.67
C ALA A 24 -19.35 0.25 12.09
N LYS A 25 -19.03 0.34 13.40
CA LYS A 25 -17.66 0.09 13.90
C LYS A 25 -17.06 -1.25 13.43
N PRO A 26 -17.77 -2.39 13.47
CA PRO A 26 -17.22 -3.66 13.00
C PRO A 26 -16.85 -3.63 11.51
N TYR A 27 -17.68 -3.04 10.67
CA TYR A 27 -17.43 -2.89 9.23
C TYR A 27 -16.24 -1.97 8.93
N LEU A 28 -16.17 -0.81 9.60
CA LEU A 28 -15.09 0.15 9.40
C LEU A 28 -13.73 -0.40 9.87
N ARG A 29 -13.72 -1.19 10.96
CA ARG A 29 -12.52 -1.90 11.44
C ARG A 29 -12.11 -3.04 10.51
N MET A 30 -13.07 -3.77 9.97
CA MET A 30 -12.83 -4.82 8.97
C MET A 30 -12.22 -4.24 7.68
N ALA A 31 -12.70 -3.08 7.24
CA ALA A 31 -12.09 -2.30 6.16
C ALA A 31 -10.77 -1.61 6.53
N ARG A 32 -10.27 -1.77 7.77
CA ARG A 32 -9.03 -1.16 8.28
C ARG A 32 -9.00 0.37 8.17
N LEU A 33 -10.14 1.05 8.24
CA LEU A 33 -10.20 2.52 8.19
C LEU A 33 -9.56 3.19 9.41
N ASP A 34 -9.46 2.47 10.52
CA ASP A 34 -8.73 2.83 11.73
C ASP A 34 -7.20 2.73 11.61
N ARG A 35 -6.71 2.18 10.48
CA ARG A 35 -5.30 1.87 10.21
C ARG A 35 -4.87 2.44 8.86
N PRO A 36 -4.72 3.77 8.78
CA PRO A 36 -4.70 4.47 7.51
C PRO A 36 -3.48 4.18 6.63
N ILE A 37 -2.38 3.71 7.24
CA ILE A 37 -1.14 3.42 6.50
C ILE A 37 -1.37 2.46 5.33
N GLY A 38 -2.28 1.48 5.45
CA GLY A 38 -2.51 0.51 4.38
C GLY A 38 -3.06 1.12 3.10
N TRP A 39 -3.99 2.08 3.21
CA TRP A 39 -4.53 2.75 2.02
C TRP A 39 -3.61 3.89 1.53
N TRP A 40 -2.77 4.49 2.39
CA TRP A 40 -1.69 5.37 1.94
C TRP A 40 -0.69 4.64 1.04
N LEU A 41 -0.25 3.45 1.44
CA LEU A 41 0.70 2.66 0.67
C LEU A 41 0.13 2.21 -0.69
N LEU A 42 -1.18 1.94 -0.77
CA LEU A 42 -1.87 1.66 -2.03
C LEU A 42 -2.05 2.93 -2.89
N LEU A 43 -2.15 4.10 -2.27
CA LEU A 43 -2.38 5.39 -2.94
C LEU A 43 -1.11 5.96 -3.59
N TRP A 44 0.03 5.84 -2.93
CA TRP A 44 1.27 6.49 -3.38
C TRP A 44 1.66 6.16 -4.82
N PRO A 45 1.64 4.88 -5.26
CA PRO A 45 1.92 4.53 -6.65
C PRO A 45 1.00 5.24 -7.65
N CYS A 46 -0.29 5.42 -7.33
CA CYS A 46 -1.23 6.16 -8.17
C CYS A 46 -0.84 7.63 -8.33
N TRP A 47 -0.50 8.28 -7.22
CA TRP A 47 -0.17 9.70 -7.20
C TRP A 47 1.21 9.99 -7.81
N TRP A 48 2.21 9.15 -7.54
CA TRP A 48 3.51 9.23 -8.21
C TRP A 48 3.38 9.05 -9.72
N SER A 49 2.56 8.09 -10.16
CA SER A 49 2.28 7.87 -11.59
C SER A 49 1.59 9.07 -12.23
N ALA A 50 0.60 9.67 -11.57
CA ALA A 50 -0.07 10.88 -12.05
C ALA A 50 0.88 12.08 -12.13
N ALA A 51 1.81 12.22 -11.18
CA ALA A 51 2.82 13.28 -11.19
C ALA A 51 3.87 13.06 -12.29
N LEU A 52 4.36 11.83 -12.49
CA LEU A 52 5.22 11.50 -13.64
C LEU A 52 4.53 11.77 -14.97
N ALA A 53 3.24 11.45 -15.08
CA ALA A 53 2.47 11.75 -16.28
C ALA A 53 2.32 13.26 -16.51
N ALA A 54 2.19 14.06 -15.44
CA ALA A 54 2.19 15.52 -15.58
C ALA A 54 3.54 16.04 -16.10
N ILE A 55 4.66 15.54 -15.58
CA ILE A 55 6.00 15.89 -16.06
C ILE A 55 6.15 15.54 -17.55
N ALA A 56 5.84 14.29 -17.93
CA ALA A 56 5.97 13.82 -19.32
C ALA A 56 5.01 14.54 -20.27
N GLY A 57 3.83 14.92 -19.79
CA GLY A 57 2.82 15.65 -20.56
C GLY A 57 3.04 17.17 -20.62
N GLY A 58 4.10 17.69 -19.98
CA GLY A 58 4.35 19.14 -19.89
C GLY A 58 3.27 19.91 -19.14
N LEU A 59 2.55 19.25 -18.21
CA LEU A 59 1.51 19.85 -17.39
C LEU A 59 2.11 20.43 -16.11
N PRO A 60 1.61 21.59 -15.63
CA PRO A 60 2.16 22.22 -14.42
C PRO A 60 1.85 21.44 -13.13
N TRP A 61 0.86 20.54 -13.15
CA TRP A 61 0.47 19.72 -12.00
C TRP A 61 -0.29 18.46 -12.44
N PRO A 62 -0.25 17.38 -11.64
CA PRO A 62 -1.12 16.23 -11.83
C PRO A 62 -2.59 16.64 -11.74
N ASN A 63 -3.45 15.99 -12.53
CA ASN A 63 -4.89 16.27 -12.54
C ASN A 63 -5.50 16.07 -11.14
N PRO A 64 -6.01 17.13 -10.47
CA PRO A 64 -6.55 17.03 -9.11
C PRO A 64 -7.75 16.09 -9.01
N TRP A 65 -8.55 15.98 -10.07
CA TRP A 65 -9.68 15.05 -10.12
C TRP A 65 -9.20 13.60 -10.09
N HIS A 66 -8.15 13.27 -10.85
CA HIS A 66 -7.54 11.93 -10.81
C HIS A 66 -6.96 11.63 -9.42
N LEU A 67 -6.29 12.60 -8.77
CA LEU A 67 -5.77 12.40 -7.41
C LEU A 67 -6.88 12.08 -6.40
N LEU A 68 -8.01 12.78 -6.47
CA LEU A 68 -9.18 12.52 -5.63
C LEU A 68 -9.79 11.14 -5.90
N LEU A 69 -9.96 10.78 -7.17
CA LEU A 69 -10.47 9.47 -7.58
C LEU A 69 -9.55 8.34 -7.07
N PHE A 70 -8.23 8.49 -7.21
CA PHE A 70 -7.27 7.52 -6.68
C PHE A 70 -7.33 7.41 -5.15
N LEU A 71 -7.54 8.51 -4.42
CA LEU A 71 -7.71 8.47 -2.97
C LEU A 71 -8.95 7.66 -2.59
N ILE A 72 -10.10 7.95 -3.20
CA ILE A 72 -11.35 7.22 -2.94
C ILE A 72 -11.19 5.74 -3.29
N GLY A 73 -10.61 5.45 -4.46
CA GLY A 73 -10.34 4.10 -4.92
C GLY A 73 -9.40 3.33 -4.00
N ALA A 74 -8.30 3.93 -3.56
CA ALA A 74 -7.34 3.29 -2.65
C ALA A 74 -7.96 2.98 -1.28
N VAL A 75 -8.76 3.89 -0.72
CA VAL A 75 -9.48 3.63 0.54
C VAL A 75 -10.48 2.49 0.37
N ALA A 76 -11.31 2.52 -0.69
CA ALA A 76 -12.31 1.50 -0.94
C ALA A 76 -11.71 0.12 -1.22
N MET A 77 -10.74 0.04 -2.14
CA MET A 77 -10.14 -1.22 -2.58
C MET A 77 -9.19 -1.81 -1.55
N ARG A 78 -8.50 -1.00 -0.75
CA ARG A 78 -7.79 -1.53 0.43
C ARG A 78 -8.77 -2.15 1.41
N GLY A 79 -9.89 -1.47 1.67
CA GLY A 79 -10.96 -1.99 2.52
C GLY A 79 -11.51 -3.32 2.01
N ALA A 80 -11.83 -3.40 0.71
CA ALA A 80 -12.34 -4.61 0.07
C ALA A 80 -11.34 -5.78 0.19
N GLY A 81 -10.06 -5.54 -0.07
CA GLY A 81 -9.00 -6.54 0.07
C GLY A 81 -8.84 -7.03 1.51
N CYS A 82 -9.00 -6.15 2.51
CA CYS A 82 -8.98 -6.56 3.92
C CYS A 82 -10.18 -7.43 4.29
N VAL A 83 -11.38 -7.08 3.82
CA VAL A 83 -12.60 -7.88 4.04
C VAL A 83 -12.46 -9.26 3.36
N TRP A 84 -11.93 -9.30 2.13
CA TRP A 84 -11.63 -10.56 1.44
C TRP A 84 -10.67 -11.43 2.25
N ASN A 85 -9.58 -10.85 2.75
CA ASN A 85 -8.62 -11.56 3.58
C ASN A 85 -9.27 -12.13 4.86
N ASP A 86 -10.07 -11.34 5.56
CA ASP A 86 -10.78 -11.78 6.77
C ASP A 86 -11.82 -12.89 6.47
N ILE A 87 -12.47 -12.88 5.29
CA ILE A 87 -13.38 -13.95 4.85
C ILE A 87 -12.60 -15.26 4.60
N VAL A 88 -11.46 -15.18 3.89
CA VAL A 88 -10.64 -16.35 3.52
C VAL A 88 -9.95 -16.95 4.75
N ASP A 89 -9.50 -16.13 5.69
CA ASP A 89 -8.77 -16.57 6.87
C ASP A 89 -9.68 -16.94 8.07
N ARG A 90 -11.01 -16.80 7.96
CA ARG A 90 -11.96 -16.91 9.10
C ARG A 90 -11.75 -18.15 10.00
N ASP A 91 -11.48 -19.31 9.41
CA ASP A 91 -11.39 -20.58 10.14
C ASP A 91 -10.05 -20.72 10.88
N ILE A 92 -9.02 -20.03 10.38
CA ILE A 92 -7.72 -19.91 11.03
C ILE A 92 -7.78 -18.82 12.10
N ASP A 93 -8.39 -17.68 11.77
CA ASP A 93 -8.49 -16.54 12.66
C ASP A 93 -9.29 -16.88 13.93
N ALA A 94 -10.26 -17.80 13.84
CA ALA A 94 -11.01 -18.33 14.99
C ALA A 94 -10.16 -19.19 15.95
N ARG A 95 -9.04 -19.75 15.46
CA ARG A 95 -8.14 -20.64 16.23
C ARG A 95 -6.95 -19.90 16.83
N VAL A 96 -6.69 -18.66 16.43
CA VAL A 96 -5.57 -17.84 16.89
C VAL A 96 -6.06 -16.78 17.87
N GLU A 97 -5.49 -16.74 19.07
CA GLU A 97 -5.95 -15.92 20.20
C GLU A 97 -6.04 -14.42 19.85
N ARG A 98 -5.06 -13.91 19.09
CA ARG A 98 -4.97 -12.52 18.64
C ARG A 98 -6.07 -12.10 17.64
N THR A 99 -6.52 -13.03 16.79
CA THR A 99 -7.47 -12.75 15.70
C THR A 99 -8.89 -13.20 16.01
N ARG A 100 -9.09 -13.93 17.12
CA ARG A 100 -10.40 -14.37 17.59
C ARG A 100 -11.37 -13.21 17.85
N LEU A 101 -10.85 -12.03 18.18
CA LEU A 101 -11.64 -10.80 18.41
C LEU A 101 -11.99 -10.04 17.12
N ARG A 102 -11.55 -10.51 15.94
CA ARG A 102 -11.92 -9.88 14.66
C ARG A 102 -13.44 -9.96 14.42
N PRO A 103 -14.01 -9.07 13.59
CA PRO A 103 -15.47 -8.98 13.43
C PRO A 103 -16.15 -10.27 12.96
N ILE A 104 -15.53 -11.03 12.05
CA ILE A 104 -16.12 -12.28 11.54
C ILE A 104 -15.98 -13.43 12.56
N PRO A 105 -14.78 -13.79 13.06
CA PRO A 105 -14.64 -14.88 14.04
C PRO A 105 -15.38 -14.66 15.37
N SER A 106 -15.51 -13.40 15.81
CA SER A 106 -16.26 -13.06 17.03
C SER A 106 -17.77 -13.01 16.84
N GLY A 107 -18.27 -13.17 15.61
CA GLY A 107 -19.71 -13.13 15.30
C GLY A 107 -20.32 -11.72 15.27
N GLN A 108 -19.52 -10.65 15.32
CA GLN A 108 -20.01 -9.27 15.20
C GLN A 108 -20.53 -8.95 13.79
N VAL A 109 -20.02 -9.64 12.76
CA VAL A 109 -20.46 -9.53 11.37
C VAL A 109 -20.53 -10.92 10.76
N GLY A 110 -21.68 -11.27 10.19
CA GLY A 110 -21.86 -12.53 9.47
C GLY A 110 -21.11 -12.53 8.12
N VAL A 111 -20.73 -13.72 7.62
CA VAL A 111 -20.00 -13.85 6.35
C VAL A 111 -20.77 -13.26 5.16
N ARG A 112 -22.11 -13.40 5.14
CA ARG A 112 -22.96 -12.80 4.09
C ARG A 112 -22.96 -11.28 4.16
N GLU A 113 -22.96 -10.70 5.36
CA GLU A 113 -22.90 -9.25 5.57
C GLU A 113 -21.53 -8.70 5.19
N ALA A 114 -20.45 -9.40 5.55
CA ALA A 114 -19.10 -9.06 5.13
C ALA A 114 -18.96 -9.10 3.59
N ALA A 115 -19.53 -10.12 2.93
CA ALA A 115 -19.53 -10.20 1.47
C ALA A 115 -20.34 -9.07 0.81
N ALA A 116 -21.51 -8.71 1.37
CA ALA A 116 -22.31 -7.59 0.87
C ALA A 116 -21.58 -6.24 1.05
N PHE A 117 -20.91 -6.05 2.19
CA PHE A 117 -20.09 -4.87 2.45
C PHE A 117 -18.89 -4.78 1.49
N MET A 118 -18.19 -5.91 1.26
CA MET A 118 -17.13 -6.00 0.28
C MET A 118 -17.63 -5.65 -1.13
N ALA A 119 -18.80 -6.16 -1.54
CA ALA A 119 -19.41 -5.81 -2.82
C ALA A 119 -19.70 -4.31 -2.95
N GLY A 120 -20.14 -3.66 -1.86
CA GLY A 120 -20.31 -2.20 -1.82
C GLY A 120 -19.00 -1.44 -2.00
N LEU A 121 -17.92 -1.87 -1.35
CA LEU A 121 -16.58 -1.29 -1.53
C LEU A 121 -16.06 -1.49 -2.97
N CYS A 122 -16.25 -2.68 -3.53
CA CYS A 122 -15.91 -2.96 -4.93
C CYS A 122 -16.73 -2.12 -5.91
N LEU A 123 -18.01 -1.85 -5.61
CA LEU A 123 -18.84 -0.97 -6.43
C LEU A 123 -18.30 0.47 -6.41
N ILE A 124 -17.87 0.99 -5.26
CA ILE A 124 -17.19 2.29 -5.18
C ILE A 124 -15.93 2.29 -6.05
N GLY A 125 -15.09 1.25 -5.93
CA GLY A 125 -13.88 1.10 -6.75
C GLY A 125 -14.19 1.02 -8.24
N LEU A 126 -15.25 0.32 -8.64
CA LEU A 126 -15.71 0.23 -10.03
C LEU A 126 -16.19 1.59 -10.54
N LEU A 127 -17.02 2.31 -9.77
CA LEU A 127 -17.50 3.64 -10.17
C LEU A 127 -16.34 4.62 -10.38
N VAL A 128 -15.32 4.57 -9.52
CA VAL A 128 -14.07 5.31 -9.68
C VAL A 128 -13.35 4.89 -10.97
N LEU A 129 -13.18 3.58 -11.19
CA LEU A 129 -12.46 3.06 -12.36
C LEU A 129 -13.12 3.49 -13.67
N LEU A 130 -14.46 3.47 -13.73
CA LEU A 130 -15.25 3.88 -14.90
C LEU A 130 -15.19 5.38 -15.21
N GLN A 131 -14.60 6.21 -14.34
CA GLN A 131 -14.33 7.62 -14.64
C GLN A 131 -13.10 7.84 -15.52
N PHE A 132 -12.24 6.81 -15.68
CA PHE A 132 -11.05 6.89 -16.52
C PHE A 132 -11.32 6.44 -17.95
N ASN A 133 -10.35 6.64 -18.84
CA ASN A 133 -10.43 6.18 -20.23
C ASN A 133 -10.45 4.63 -20.32
N ALA A 134 -10.92 4.11 -21.45
CA ALA A 134 -11.12 2.67 -21.65
C ALA A 134 -9.83 1.83 -21.46
N PHE A 135 -8.68 2.38 -21.82
CA PHE A 135 -7.39 1.71 -21.62
C PHE A 135 -7.06 1.58 -20.12
N ALA A 136 -7.20 2.66 -19.36
CA ALA A 136 -7.04 2.63 -17.91
C ALA A 136 -8.03 1.69 -17.21
N VAL A 137 -9.28 1.62 -17.69
CA VAL A 137 -10.27 0.65 -17.20
C VAL A 137 -9.78 -0.79 -17.40
N ALA A 138 -9.30 -1.13 -18.60
CA ALA A 138 -8.77 -2.45 -18.90
C ALA A 138 -7.53 -2.79 -18.03
N VAL A 139 -6.60 -1.85 -17.89
CA VAL A 139 -5.43 -2.00 -17.01
C VAL A 139 -5.86 -2.21 -15.56
N GLY A 140 -6.86 -1.47 -15.08
CA GLY A 140 -7.39 -1.60 -13.72
C GLY A 140 -7.95 -3.00 -13.43
N PHE A 141 -8.71 -3.57 -14.36
CA PHE A 141 -9.21 -4.95 -14.24
C PHE A 141 -8.09 -5.99 -14.20
N GLY A 142 -6.93 -5.71 -14.82
CA GLY A 142 -5.76 -6.58 -14.77
C GLY A 142 -5.26 -6.86 -13.34
N SER A 143 -5.47 -5.94 -12.39
CA SER A 143 -5.07 -6.12 -10.99
C SER A 143 -5.84 -7.21 -10.25
N VAL A 144 -7.07 -7.52 -10.68
CA VAL A 144 -8.01 -8.37 -9.91
C VAL A 144 -7.44 -9.76 -9.67
N ALA A 145 -6.80 -10.35 -10.68
CA ALA A 145 -6.20 -11.68 -10.55
C ALA A 145 -5.15 -11.74 -9.43
N ILE A 146 -4.29 -10.73 -9.35
CA ILE A 146 -3.21 -10.67 -8.35
C ILE A 146 -3.81 -10.44 -6.95
N VAL A 147 -4.79 -9.55 -6.83
CA VAL A 147 -5.46 -9.24 -5.56
C VAL A 147 -6.16 -10.47 -4.97
N LEU A 148 -6.80 -11.28 -5.82
CA LEU A 148 -7.49 -12.50 -5.37
C LEU A 148 -6.53 -13.58 -4.89
N VAL A 149 -5.35 -13.70 -5.52
CA VAL A 149 -4.37 -14.75 -5.23
C VAL A 149 -3.50 -14.40 -4.02
N TYR A 150 -3.22 -13.11 -3.77
CA TYR A 150 -2.31 -12.64 -2.72
C TYR A 150 -2.52 -13.28 -1.32
N PRO A 151 -3.75 -13.39 -0.76
CA PRO A 151 -3.95 -13.94 0.59
C PRO A 151 -3.44 -15.36 0.77
N LEU A 152 -3.37 -16.13 -0.33
CA LEU A 152 -2.91 -17.52 -0.32
C LEU A 152 -1.38 -17.62 -0.31
N MET A 153 -0.68 -16.55 -0.70
CA MET A 153 0.77 -16.58 -0.95
C MET A 153 1.61 -16.79 0.30
N LYS A 154 1.14 -16.29 1.45
CA LYS A 154 1.80 -16.51 2.75
C LYS A 154 1.93 -17.99 3.15
N ARG A 155 1.14 -18.87 2.51
CA ARG A 155 1.12 -20.32 2.78
C ARG A 155 1.93 -21.13 1.77
N VAL A 156 2.32 -20.54 0.64
CA VAL A 156 2.98 -21.26 -0.47
C VAL A 156 4.36 -20.73 -0.82
N THR A 157 4.73 -19.52 -0.36
CA THR A 157 6.03 -18.91 -0.68
C THR A 157 6.62 -18.14 0.50
N TRP A 158 7.94 -18.06 0.54
CA TRP A 158 8.72 -17.18 1.43
C TRP A 158 8.75 -15.72 0.98
N TRP A 159 8.14 -15.42 -0.16
CA TRP A 159 8.08 -14.08 -0.75
C TRP A 159 6.65 -13.52 -0.86
N PRO A 160 5.77 -13.60 0.17
CA PRO A 160 4.44 -12.98 0.08
C PRO A 160 4.55 -11.46 -0.11
N GLN A 161 5.61 -10.83 0.37
CA GLN A 161 5.94 -9.42 0.16
C GLN A 161 6.12 -9.06 -1.32
N LEU A 162 6.67 -9.97 -2.13
CA LEU A 162 6.80 -9.76 -3.58
C LEU A 162 5.40 -9.70 -4.22
N VAL A 163 4.51 -10.64 -3.86
CA VAL A 163 3.15 -10.67 -4.42
C VAL A 163 2.30 -9.51 -3.88
N LEU A 164 2.51 -9.10 -2.62
CA LEU A 164 1.94 -7.86 -2.11
C LEU A 164 2.40 -6.67 -2.95
N GLY A 165 3.71 -6.59 -3.26
CA GLY A 165 4.27 -5.57 -4.14
C GLY A 165 3.59 -5.54 -5.50
N LEU A 166 3.33 -6.71 -6.09
CA LEU A 166 2.61 -6.80 -7.36
C LEU A 166 1.20 -6.19 -7.27
N ALA A 167 0.49 -6.41 -6.17
CA ALA A 167 -0.86 -5.88 -5.95
C ALA A 167 -0.86 -4.38 -5.59
N PHE A 168 -0.04 -3.97 -4.62
CA PHE A 168 -0.06 -2.62 -4.05
C PHE A 168 0.47 -1.56 -5.01
N ASN A 169 1.37 -1.95 -5.92
CA ASN A 169 1.99 -0.98 -6.82
C ASN A 169 1.26 -0.86 -8.15
N TRP A 170 0.14 -1.55 -8.37
CA TRP A 170 -0.62 -1.45 -9.62
C TRP A 170 -1.00 -0.01 -9.98
N GLY A 171 -1.15 0.85 -8.96
CA GLY A 171 -1.32 2.29 -9.12
C GLY A 171 -0.24 2.99 -9.96
N ALA A 172 0.98 2.45 -9.99
CA ALA A 172 2.08 2.95 -10.82
C ALA A 172 1.74 2.97 -12.31
N PHE A 173 0.85 2.07 -12.77
CA PHE A 173 0.31 2.07 -14.12
C PHE A 173 -0.87 3.01 -14.28
N MET A 174 -1.74 3.10 -13.26
CA MET A 174 -3.04 3.73 -13.36
C MET A 174 -2.96 5.24 -13.64
N GLY A 175 -2.04 5.97 -13.01
CA GLY A 175 -1.88 7.41 -13.23
C GLY A 175 -1.51 7.75 -14.68
N TRP A 176 -0.52 7.05 -15.22
CA TRP A 176 -0.06 7.17 -16.60
C TRP A 176 -1.12 6.73 -17.61
N ALA A 177 -1.72 5.54 -17.38
CA ALA A 177 -2.79 5.02 -18.22
C ALA A 177 -3.99 5.97 -18.28
N ALA A 178 -4.36 6.59 -17.15
CA ALA A 178 -5.45 7.56 -17.07
C ALA A 178 -5.15 8.85 -17.86
N ALA A 179 -3.88 9.28 -17.89
CA ALA A 179 -3.45 10.49 -18.60
C ALA A 179 -3.29 10.28 -20.11
N PHE A 180 -2.66 9.18 -20.53
CA PHE A 180 -2.22 8.99 -21.92
C PHE A 180 -3.00 7.91 -22.68
N GLY A 181 -3.73 7.03 -22.00
CA GLY A 181 -4.40 5.89 -22.65
C GLY A 181 -3.41 4.85 -23.20
N SER A 182 -2.19 4.81 -22.67
CA SER A 182 -1.10 3.89 -23.03
C SER A 182 -0.27 3.55 -21.78
N LEU A 183 0.74 2.69 -21.93
CA LEU A 183 1.82 2.51 -20.96
C LEU A 183 3.16 2.64 -21.68
N ASP A 184 4.06 3.40 -21.09
CA ASP A 184 5.44 3.55 -21.55
C ASP A 184 6.43 3.00 -20.52
N LEU A 185 7.72 3.24 -20.74
CA LEU A 185 8.78 2.74 -19.86
C LEU A 185 8.71 3.33 -18.44
N ALA A 186 8.38 4.61 -18.29
CA ALA A 186 8.28 5.29 -16.99
C ALA A 186 7.37 4.59 -15.97
N PRO A 187 6.08 4.31 -16.25
CA PRO A 187 5.21 3.62 -15.30
C PRO A 187 5.63 2.17 -15.01
N VAL A 188 6.29 1.49 -15.95
CA VAL A 188 6.86 0.14 -15.73
C VAL A 188 8.02 0.19 -14.75
N LEU A 189 8.94 1.14 -14.91
CA LEU A 189 10.05 1.34 -13.97
C LEU A 189 9.54 1.76 -12.58
N LEU A 190 8.52 2.62 -12.52
CA LEU A 190 7.87 2.99 -11.27
C LEU A 190 7.21 1.78 -10.60
N TYR A 191 6.56 0.89 -11.36
CA TYR A 191 5.96 -0.34 -10.83
C TYR A 191 7.01 -1.25 -10.20
N LEU A 192 8.12 -1.50 -10.89
CA LEU A 192 9.23 -2.31 -10.38
C LEU A 192 9.89 -1.67 -9.16
N SER A 193 10.06 -0.34 -9.16
CA SER A 193 10.52 0.43 -8.00
C SER A 193 9.61 0.21 -6.79
N GLY A 194 8.30 0.36 -6.98
CA GLY A 194 7.30 0.18 -5.94
C GLY A 194 7.29 -1.24 -5.35
N ILE A 195 7.49 -2.27 -6.18
CA ILE A 195 7.62 -3.66 -5.72
C ILE A 195 8.84 -3.80 -4.78
N ALA A 196 10.00 -3.30 -5.18
CA ALA A 196 11.20 -3.34 -4.35
C ALA A 196 11.01 -2.57 -3.04
N TRP A 197 10.38 -1.40 -3.09
CA TRP A 197 10.01 -0.62 -1.91
C TRP A 197 9.05 -1.39 -0.98
N THR A 198 8.06 -2.08 -1.54
CA THR A 198 7.11 -2.92 -0.81
C THR A 198 7.78 -4.08 -0.10
N ILE A 199 8.73 -4.74 -0.78
CA ILE A 199 9.54 -5.78 -0.13
C ILE A 199 10.25 -5.19 1.08
N GLY A 200 10.84 -4.00 0.97
CA GLY A 200 11.49 -3.34 2.09
C GLY A 200 10.55 -3.05 3.26
N TYR A 201 9.53 -2.20 3.06
CA TYR A 201 8.70 -1.77 4.17
C TYR A 201 7.87 -2.90 4.79
N ASP A 202 7.44 -3.88 3.98
CA ASP A 202 6.58 -4.96 4.45
C ASP A 202 7.41 -6.07 5.12
N THR A 203 8.70 -6.18 4.80
CA THR A 203 9.64 -6.97 5.61
C THR A 203 9.82 -6.35 6.99
N ILE A 204 9.93 -5.02 7.10
CA ILE A 204 9.96 -4.33 8.40
C ILE A 204 8.66 -4.61 9.17
N TYR A 205 7.50 -4.55 8.50
CA TYR A 205 6.22 -4.83 9.12
C TYR A 205 6.13 -6.27 9.65
N ALA A 206 6.59 -7.25 8.87
CA ALA A 206 6.58 -8.67 9.23
C ALA A 206 7.45 -9.02 10.45
N HIS A 207 8.42 -8.19 10.84
CA HIS A 207 9.17 -8.37 12.09
C HIS A 207 8.36 -8.06 13.36
N GLN A 208 7.19 -7.41 13.24
CA GLN A 208 6.31 -7.20 14.41
C GLN A 208 5.73 -8.48 14.97
N ASP A 209 5.49 -9.47 14.12
CA ASP A 209 4.72 -10.68 14.44
C ASP A 209 5.55 -11.96 14.25
N ILE A 210 6.89 -11.85 14.19
CA ILE A 210 7.75 -12.97 13.78
C ILE A 210 7.64 -14.19 14.70
N GLU A 211 7.45 -13.98 16.01
CA GLU A 211 7.29 -15.07 16.98
C GLU A 211 5.99 -15.85 16.73
N ASP A 212 4.88 -15.14 16.51
CA ASP A 212 3.58 -15.74 16.19
C ASP A 212 3.60 -16.44 14.82
N ASP A 213 4.22 -15.83 13.81
CA ASP A 213 4.33 -16.40 12.46
C ASP A 213 5.14 -17.69 12.45
N VAL A 214 6.15 -17.80 13.31
CA VAL A 214 6.92 -19.04 13.51
C VAL A 214 6.03 -20.14 14.07
N LEU A 215 5.21 -19.84 15.09
CA LEU A 215 4.32 -20.81 15.74
C LEU A 215 3.24 -21.35 14.79
N VAL A 216 2.71 -20.51 13.90
CA VAL A 216 1.62 -20.88 12.96
C VAL A 216 2.16 -21.31 11.59
N GLY A 217 3.48 -21.34 11.39
CA GLY A 217 4.12 -21.84 10.17
C GLY A 217 3.97 -20.91 8.96
N VAL A 218 3.73 -19.62 9.17
CA VAL A 218 3.55 -18.63 8.09
C VAL A 218 4.90 -18.20 7.53
N HIS A 219 5.07 -18.27 6.21
CA HIS A 219 6.30 -17.88 5.53
C HIS A 219 6.35 -16.35 5.30
N SER A 220 7.52 -15.74 5.45
CA SER A 220 7.74 -14.30 5.21
C SER A 220 9.20 -13.99 4.89
N THR A 221 9.45 -12.87 4.22
CA THR A 221 10.82 -12.38 3.98
C THR A 221 11.56 -12.04 5.27
N ALA A 222 10.85 -11.62 6.33
CA ALA A 222 11.44 -11.40 7.65
C ALA A 222 12.08 -12.69 8.20
N ARG A 223 11.38 -13.83 8.08
CA ARG A 223 11.93 -15.14 8.46
C ARG A 223 13.00 -15.64 7.49
N LEU A 224 12.83 -15.39 6.18
CA LEU A 224 13.79 -15.80 5.15
C LEU A 224 15.14 -15.09 5.29
N PHE A 225 15.12 -13.77 5.54
CA PHE A 225 16.32 -12.95 5.66
C PHE A 225 16.95 -13.07 7.04
N GLY A 226 16.12 -13.23 8.09
CA GLY A 226 16.59 -13.42 9.46
C GLY A 226 17.54 -12.31 9.89
N SER A 227 18.74 -12.69 10.33
CA SER A 227 19.80 -11.75 10.74
C SER A 227 20.27 -10.82 9.61
N ARG A 228 20.08 -11.22 8.34
CA ARG A 228 20.46 -10.41 7.16
C ARG A 228 19.40 -9.39 6.74
N THR A 229 18.35 -9.19 7.55
CA THR A 229 17.25 -8.31 7.18
C THR A 229 17.76 -6.90 6.86
N ARG A 230 18.65 -6.32 7.67
CA ARG A 230 19.13 -4.95 7.46
C ARG A 230 19.81 -4.78 6.10
N GLU A 231 20.65 -5.73 5.69
CA GLU A 231 21.34 -5.74 4.40
C GLU A 231 20.35 -5.87 3.25
N MET A 232 19.34 -6.74 3.39
CA MET A 232 18.30 -6.91 2.37
C MET A 232 17.41 -5.67 2.25
N LEU A 233 17.09 -4.98 3.36
CA LEU A 233 16.39 -3.70 3.33
C LEU A 233 17.20 -2.65 2.57
N ALA A 234 18.50 -2.55 2.85
CA ALA A 234 19.41 -1.63 2.14
C ALA A 234 19.42 -1.92 0.64
N LEU A 235 19.52 -3.19 0.25
CA LEU A 235 19.49 -3.63 -1.15
C LEU A 235 18.18 -3.24 -1.84
N PHE A 236 17.03 -3.62 -1.28
CA PHE A 236 15.74 -3.37 -1.91
C PHE A 236 15.38 -1.88 -1.97
N TYR A 237 15.74 -1.09 -0.96
CA TYR A 237 15.56 0.36 -1.01
C TYR A 237 16.52 1.05 -2.00
N ALA A 238 17.74 0.54 -2.17
CA ALA A 238 18.64 1.02 -3.22
C ALA A 238 18.08 0.70 -4.62
N VAL A 239 17.62 -0.54 -4.84
CA VAL A 239 16.97 -0.95 -6.09
C VAL A 239 15.72 -0.11 -6.37
N ALA A 240 14.87 0.11 -5.36
CA ALA A 240 13.70 0.97 -5.49
C ALA A 240 14.09 2.39 -5.90
N THR A 241 15.09 2.98 -5.24
CA THR A 241 15.58 4.34 -5.53
C THR A 241 16.13 4.44 -6.96
N ILE A 242 16.95 3.48 -7.39
CA ILE A 242 17.52 3.47 -8.75
C ILE A 242 16.42 3.36 -9.80
N LEU A 243 15.49 2.41 -9.65
CA LEU A 243 14.39 2.22 -10.59
C LEU A 243 13.45 3.44 -10.63
N PHE A 244 13.22 4.10 -9.49
CA PHE A 244 12.45 5.34 -9.45
C PHE A 244 13.20 6.44 -10.21
N GLY A 245 14.50 6.59 -10.01
CA GLY A 245 15.33 7.56 -10.73
C GLY A 245 15.30 7.33 -12.24
N LEU A 246 15.32 6.07 -12.68
CA LEU A 246 15.13 5.71 -14.09
C LEU A 246 13.72 6.02 -14.58
N ALA A 247 12.67 5.85 -13.75
CA ALA A 247 11.31 6.24 -14.10
C ALA A 247 11.17 7.76 -14.27
N ILE A 248 11.82 8.55 -13.41
CA ILE A 248 11.90 10.02 -13.54
C ILE A 248 12.61 10.38 -14.85
N ALA A 249 13.77 9.78 -15.12
CA ALA A 249 14.51 10.03 -16.36
C ALA A 249 13.69 9.66 -17.62
N ALA A 250 12.97 8.53 -17.58
CA ALA A 250 12.12 8.09 -18.69
C ALA A 250 10.85 8.94 -18.88
N ALA A 251 10.47 9.75 -17.88
CA ALA A 251 9.42 10.76 -17.98
C ALA A 251 10.00 12.17 -18.29
N ASP A 252 11.28 12.24 -18.68
CA ASP A 252 12.05 13.46 -18.89
C ASP A 252 12.15 14.37 -17.66
N GLY A 253 11.97 13.85 -16.42
CA GLY A 253 11.96 14.62 -15.17
C GLY A 253 13.29 15.27 -14.79
N GLY A 254 13.20 16.38 -14.04
CA GLY A 254 14.29 17.33 -13.86
C GLY A 254 14.89 17.33 -12.45
N LEU A 255 15.71 18.35 -12.19
CA LEU A 255 16.44 18.46 -10.92
C LEU A 255 15.50 18.44 -9.69
N PRO A 256 14.37 19.18 -9.64
CA PRO A 256 13.44 19.08 -8.51
C PRO A 256 12.92 17.65 -8.24
N ALA A 257 12.59 16.89 -9.28
CA ALA A 257 12.16 15.49 -9.13
C ALA A 257 13.27 14.61 -8.53
N PHE A 258 14.50 14.75 -9.04
CA PHE A 258 15.66 14.03 -8.51
C PHE A 258 16.03 14.45 -7.08
N LEU A 259 15.87 15.72 -6.71
CA LEU A 259 16.08 16.19 -5.34
C LEU A 259 15.05 15.59 -4.38
N GLY A 260 13.77 15.54 -4.78
CA GLY A 260 12.73 14.86 -3.99
C GLY A 260 13.05 13.37 -3.80
N LEU A 261 13.50 12.69 -4.85
CA LEU A 261 13.93 11.29 -4.76
C LEU A 261 15.17 11.14 -3.86
N ALA A 262 16.16 12.03 -3.94
CA ALA A 262 17.34 12.00 -3.10
C ALA A 262 16.98 12.17 -1.60
N LEU A 263 16.08 13.10 -1.27
CA LEU A 263 15.54 13.23 0.09
C LEU A 263 14.78 11.96 0.52
N GLY A 264 14.02 11.36 -0.39
CA GLY A 264 13.37 10.06 -0.16
C GLY A 264 14.38 8.95 0.13
N ALA A 265 15.51 8.91 -0.59
CA ALA A 265 16.58 7.95 -0.38
C ALA A 265 17.26 8.11 0.99
N VAL A 266 17.50 9.36 1.42
CA VAL A 266 17.98 9.66 2.79
C VAL A 266 16.97 9.16 3.82
N HIS A 267 15.68 9.37 3.60
CA HIS A 267 14.62 8.88 4.50
C HIS A 267 14.61 7.35 4.59
N LEU A 268 14.74 6.64 3.47
CA LEU A 268 14.86 5.18 3.46
C LEU A 268 16.15 4.69 4.13
N ALA A 269 17.27 5.37 3.90
CA ALA A 269 18.55 5.05 4.56
C ALA A 269 18.46 5.22 6.09
N TRP A 270 17.75 6.25 6.57
CA TRP A 270 17.45 6.41 7.99
C TRP A 270 16.63 5.24 8.54
N GLN A 271 15.63 4.74 7.80
CA GLN A 271 14.87 3.56 8.23
C GLN A 271 15.79 2.34 8.38
N VAL A 272 16.69 2.10 7.42
CA VAL A 272 17.66 0.97 7.46
C VAL A 272 18.63 1.13 8.64
N ALA A 273 19.20 2.32 8.83
CA ALA A 273 20.17 2.59 9.88
C ALA A 273 19.59 2.42 11.29
N THR A 274 18.30 2.71 11.44
CA THR A 274 17.60 2.68 12.74
C THR A 274 16.69 1.45 12.92
N PHE A 275 16.71 0.53 11.97
CA PHE A 275 15.96 -0.72 12.03
C PHE A 275 16.52 -1.63 13.13
N ARG A 276 15.61 -2.19 13.94
CA ARG A 276 15.85 -3.18 14.98
C ARG A 276 14.78 -4.26 14.86
N TYR A 277 15.19 -5.50 14.61
CA TYR A 277 14.26 -6.61 14.34
C TYR A 277 13.56 -7.10 15.61
N ASP A 278 14.16 -6.84 16.77
CA ASP A 278 13.70 -7.23 18.12
C ASP A 278 12.81 -6.16 18.78
N ASP A 279 12.50 -5.07 18.08
CA ASP A 279 11.67 -3.98 18.58
C ASP A 279 10.42 -3.79 17.69
N PRO A 280 9.29 -4.46 18.02
CA PRO A 280 8.03 -4.35 17.27
C PRO A 280 7.49 -2.91 17.19
N ALA A 281 7.67 -2.10 18.24
CA ALA A 281 7.22 -0.72 18.25
C ALA A 281 8.03 0.14 17.28
N ARG A 282 9.34 -0.08 17.20
CA ARG A 282 10.20 0.54 16.19
C ARG A 282 9.82 0.08 14.78
N CYS A 283 9.58 -1.22 14.57
CA CYS A 283 9.12 -1.74 13.29
C CYS A 283 7.81 -1.07 12.82
N LEU A 284 6.84 -0.92 13.72
CA LEU A 284 5.59 -0.22 13.40
C LEU A 284 5.79 1.25 13.06
N THR A 285 6.70 1.92 13.77
CA THR A 285 7.05 3.32 13.51
C THR A 285 7.68 3.49 12.13
N LEU A 286 8.65 2.62 11.78
CA LEU A 286 9.31 2.64 10.48
C LEU A 286 8.36 2.27 9.34
N PHE A 287 7.49 1.27 9.52
CA PHE A 287 6.45 0.94 8.55
C PHE A 287 5.54 2.16 8.28
N ARG A 288 5.09 2.86 9.33
CA ARG A 288 4.27 4.07 9.19
C ARG A 288 5.01 5.24 8.53
N ALA A 289 6.33 5.35 8.73
CA ALA A 289 7.15 6.39 8.10
C ALA A 289 7.19 6.30 6.55
N ASN A 290 6.72 5.19 5.97
CA ASN A 290 6.58 5.06 4.52
C ASN A 290 5.45 5.92 3.93
N ARG A 291 4.52 6.40 4.77
CA ARG A 291 3.62 7.50 4.38
C ARG A 291 4.41 8.76 4.04
N ASP A 292 5.42 9.08 4.84
CA ASP A 292 6.19 10.32 4.70
C ASP A 292 7.16 10.22 3.52
N TYR A 293 7.72 9.03 3.24
CA TYR A 293 8.43 8.74 1.98
C TYR A 293 7.58 9.08 0.75
N GLY A 294 6.31 8.62 0.77
CA GLY A 294 5.26 8.98 -0.18
C GLY A 294 5.20 10.46 -0.50
N TRP A 295 5.03 11.26 0.55
CA TRP A 295 4.94 12.72 0.46
C TRP A 295 6.23 13.38 -0.05
N ILE A 296 7.39 12.98 0.46
CA ILE A 296 8.69 13.56 0.08
C ILE A 296 8.90 13.43 -1.43
N VAL A 297 8.70 12.23 -1.97
CA VAL A 297 8.90 11.97 -3.41
C VAL A 297 7.82 12.66 -4.24
N PHE A 298 6.55 12.59 -3.82
CA PHE A 298 5.45 13.24 -4.53
C PHE A 298 5.63 14.76 -4.62
N ALA A 299 6.07 15.41 -3.54
CA ALA A 299 6.35 16.84 -3.53
C ALA A 299 7.45 17.23 -4.52
N GLY A 300 8.51 16.42 -4.64
CA GLY A 300 9.56 16.63 -5.65
C GLY A 300 9.04 16.53 -7.08
N LEU A 301 8.22 15.51 -7.38
CA LEU A 301 7.60 15.34 -8.70
C LEU A 301 6.67 16.51 -9.07
N VAL A 302 5.85 16.96 -8.11
CA VAL A 302 4.93 18.09 -8.33
C VAL A 302 5.71 19.40 -8.50
N ALA A 303 6.77 19.62 -7.71
CA ALA A 303 7.63 20.79 -7.87
C ALA A 303 8.31 20.81 -9.24
N ASP A 304 8.75 19.65 -9.73
CA ASP A 304 9.33 19.51 -11.08
C ASP A 304 8.34 19.88 -12.18
N ALA A 305 7.13 19.33 -12.11
CA ALA A 305 6.04 19.65 -13.05
C ALA A 305 5.73 21.16 -13.05
N ALA A 306 5.62 21.77 -11.86
CA ALA A 306 5.27 23.18 -11.72
C ALA A 306 6.36 24.13 -12.24
N LEU A 307 7.63 23.82 -11.99
CA LEU A 307 8.76 24.69 -12.36
C LEU A 307 9.13 24.63 -13.85
N ARG A 308 8.70 23.60 -14.58
CA ARG A 308 8.94 23.47 -16.03
C ARG A 308 8.07 24.37 -16.91
N VAL A 309 6.96 24.87 -16.36
CA VAL A 309 6.00 25.69 -17.10
C VAL A 309 6.37 27.18 -17.05
N PHE A 310 7.39 27.54 -16.27
CA PHE A 310 7.98 28.88 -16.18
C PHE A 310 9.37 28.91 -16.81
#